data_AF-A0A7X7XA19-F1
#
_entry.id   AF-A0A7X7XA19-F1
#
_cell.length_a   1.000
_cell.length_b   1.000
_cell.length_c   1.000
_cell.angle_alpha   90.00
_cell.angle_beta   90.00
_cell.angle_gamma   90.00
#
_symmetry.space_group_name_H-M   'P 1'
#
loop_
_entity.id
_entity.type
_entity.pdbx_description
1 polymer ?
#
loop_
_entity_poly.entity_id
_entity_poly.type
_entity_poly.pdbx_seq_one_letter_code
_entity_poly.pdbx_strand_id
1 'polypeptide(L)'
;MIGMPKIFLATILMTLRIPSAGSLKDRRHVVKSLIDLLRKRLNVSVTDLGPDNTWDLAYIAVASVTSSAKEAEAMLDAVERHVLLAEAKNGFEVISFDREVECYGQVES
;
A
#
# COMPACT_ATOMS: atom_id res chain seq x y z
N MET A 1 -30.50 21.19 7.74
CA MET A 1 -30.07 19.81 8.02
C MET A 1 -28.70 19.63 7.40
N ILE A 2 -27.64 19.54 8.20
CA ILE A 2 -26.28 19.31 7.68
C ILE A 2 -26.20 17.81 7.38
N GLY A 3 -26.05 17.43 6.12
CA GLY A 3 -25.86 16.03 5.74
C GLY A 3 -24.57 15.48 6.37
N MET A 4 -24.58 14.22 6.79
CA MET A 4 -23.36 13.57 7.28
C MET A 4 -22.30 13.59 6.17
N PRO A 5 -21.02 13.89 6.50
CA PRO A 5 -19.95 13.82 5.52
C PRO A 5 -19.81 12.40 4.99
N LYS A 6 -19.62 12.26 3.68
CA LYS A 6 -19.25 10.97 3.09
C LYS A 6 -17.81 10.64 3.45
N ILE A 7 -17.57 9.38 3.74
CA ILE A 7 -16.25 8.86 4.08
C ILE A 7 -15.92 7.82 3.00
N PHE A 8 -14.73 7.91 2.43
CA PHE A 8 -14.24 6.96 1.45
C PHE A 8 -13.01 6.23 1.99
N LEU A 9 -13.02 4.91 1.92
CA LEU A 9 -11.90 4.04 2.22
C LEU A 9 -11.14 3.78 0.92
N ALA A 10 -9.84 4.05 0.92
CA ALA A 10 -8.94 3.73 -0.17
C ALA A 10 -8.00 2.63 0.30
N THR A 11 -8.00 1.48 -0.36
CA THR A 11 -7.14 0.34 -0.03
C THR A 11 -6.36 -0.09 -1.26
N ILE A 12 -5.12 -0.54 -1.05
CA ILE A 12 -4.32 -1.17 -2.09
C ILE A 12 -3.46 -2.27 -1.48
N LEU A 13 -3.54 -3.45 -2.07
CA LEU A 13 -2.67 -4.57 -1.83
C LEU A 13 -1.67 -4.67 -2.98
N MET A 14 -0.38 -4.56 -2.67
CA MET A 14 0.68 -4.74 -3.66
C MET A 14 1.45 -6.02 -3.40
N THR A 15 1.67 -6.79 -4.45
CA THR A 15 2.54 -7.98 -4.41
C THR A 15 3.89 -7.62 -4.97
N LEU A 16 4.95 -7.88 -4.20
CA LEU A 16 6.33 -7.53 -4.53
C LEU A 16 7.20 -8.78 -4.59
N ARG A 17 8.07 -8.89 -5.61
CA ARG A 17 9.23 -9.79 -5.57
C ARG A 17 10.43 -9.06 -4.99
N ILE A 18 11.32 -9.81 -4.33
CA ILE A 18 12.60 -9.28 -3.83
C ILE A 18 13.72 -10.21 -4.32
N PRO A 19 14.10 -10.11 -5.61
CA PRO A 19 14.98 -11.11 -6.24
C PRO A 19 16.35 -11.23 -5.58
N SER A 20 16.85 -10.13 -5.01
CA SER A 20 18.17 -10.06 -4.37
C SER A 20 18.18 -10.49 -2.90
N ALA A 21 17.03 -10.80 -2.30
CA ALA A 21 16.99 -11.25 -0.90
C ALA A 21 17.51 -12.68 -0.76
N GLY A 22 18.51 -12.89 0.10
CA GLY A 22 19.03 -14.21 0.45
C GLY A 22 18.56 -14.71 1.81
N SER A 23 17.78 -13.90 2.54
CA SER A 23 17.36 -14.19 3.91
C SER A 23 16.10 -13.42 4.32
N LEU A 24 15.43 -13.88 5.37
CA LEU A 24 14.31 -13.15 6.00
C LEU A 24 14.73 -11.77 6.54
N LYS A 25 16.02 -11.57 6.84
CA LYS A 25 16.54 -10.27 7.26
C LYS A 25 16.57 -9.29 6.09
N ASP A 26 17.00 -9.73 4.92
CA ASP A 26 17.07 -8.90 3.71
C ASP A 26 15.67 -8.47 3.28
N ARG A 27 14.71 -9.40 3.26
CA ARG A 27 13.28 -9.07 3.07
C ARG A 27 12.83 -7.99 4.02
N ARG A 28 13.05 -8.17 5.33
CA ARG A 28 12.65 -7.19 6.35
C ARG A 28 13.27 -5.82 6.12
N HIS A 29 14.51 -5.76 5.63
CA HIS A 29 15.15 -4.49 5.30
C HIS A 29 14.44 -3.77 4.15
N VAL A 30 14.19 -4.48 3.04
CA VAL A 30 13.50 -3.94 1.85
C VAL A 30 12.08 -3.50 2.20
N VAL A 31 11.30 -4.39 2.84
CA VAL A 31 9.92 -4.12 3.24
C VAL A 31 9.86 -2.94 4.20
N LYS A 32 10.71 -2.90 5.23
CA LYS A 32 10.75 -1.77 6.18
C LYS A 32 11.07 -0.46 5.47
N SER A 33 12.02 -0.46 4.53
CA SER A 33 12.35 0.76 3.78
C SER A 33 11.17 1.28 2.97
N LEU A 34 10.37 0.41 2.35
CA LEU A 34 9.19 0.81 1.59
C LEU A 34 8.08 1.32 2.53
N ILE A 35 7.81 0.62 3.63
CA ILE A 35 6.81 1.04 4.63
C ILE A 35 7.17 2.41 5.20
N ASP A 36 8.43 2.62 5.59
CA ASP A 36 8.90 3.89 6.14
C ASP A 36 8.80 5.03 5.10
N LEU A 37 9.10 4.76 3.82
CA LEU A 37 8.92 5.71 2.73
C LEU A 37 7.46 6.15 2.61
N LEU A 38 6.53 5.20 2.53
CA LEU A 38 5.11 5.49 2.32
C LEU A 38 4.52 6.26 3.50
N ARG A 39 4.79 5.83 4.74
CA ARG A 39 4.35 6.51 5.96
C ARG A 39 4.92 7.92 6.10
N LYS A 40 6.15 8.16 5.63
CA LYS A 40 6.80 9.48 5.70
C LYS A 40 6.25 10.45 4.64
N ARG A 41 5.82 9.94 3.48
CA ARG A 41 5.42 10.76 2.33
C ARG A 41 3.92 10.98 2.23
N LEU A 42 3.12 10.07 2.75
CA LEU A 42 1.67 10.02 2.57
C LEU A 42 0.98 9.85 3.92
N ASN A 43 -0.24 10.37 4.02
CA ASN A 43 -1.08 10.18 5.19
C ASN A 43 -1.83 8.85 5.10
N VAL A 44 -1.12 7.74 5.26
CA VAL A 44 -1.64 6.38 5.04
C VAL A 44 -1.24 5.42 6.14
N SER A 45 -2.09 4.44 6.41
CA SER A 45 -1.72 3.23 7.14
C SER A 45 -1.05 2.26 6.17
N VAL A 46 0.02 1.59 6.61
CA VAL A 46 0.77 0.63 5.79
C VAL A 46 1.14 -0.57 6.65
N THR A 47 1.00 -1.79 6.13
CA THR A 47 1.43 -3.01 6.82
C THR A 47 2.00 -4.05 5.86
N ASP A 48 2.90 -4.87 6.37
CA ASP A 48 3.34 -6.12 5.74
C ASP A 48 2.34 -7.22 6.14
N LEU A 49 1.76 -7.91 5.16
CA LEU A 49 0.83 -9.04 5.32
C LEU A 49 1.49 -10.40 5.04
N GLY A 50 2.82 -10.44 4.93
CA GLY A 50 3.58 -11.68 4.73
C GLY A 50 3.91 -11.93 3.25
N PRO A 51 3.97 -13.19 2.78
CA PRO A 51 3.74 -14.42 3.55
C PRO A 51 4.92 -14.72 4.49
N ASP A 52 4.63 -15.47 5.55
CA ASP A 52 5.65 -15.89 6.50
C ASP A 52 6.66 -16.86 5.86
N ASN A 53 7.87 -16.91 6.42
CA ASN A 53 8.96 -17.82 6.01
C ASN A 53 9.37 -17.75 4.53
N THR A 54 9.02 -16.66 3.84
CA THR A 54 9.43 -16.38 2.45
C THR A 54 10.26 -15.10 2.43
N TRP A 55 11.37 -15.07 1.68
CA TRP A 55 12.24 -13.88 1.61
C TRP A 55 12.17 -13.13 0.28
N ASP A 56 11.71 -13.78 -0.77
CA ASP A 56 11.68 -13.25 -2.13
C ASP A 56 10.28 -12.74 -2.55
N LEU A 57 9.31 -12.74 -1.64
CA LEU A 57 7.93 -12.29 -1.85
C LEU A 57 7.44 -11.47 -0.66
N ALA A 58 6.67 -10.41 -0.93
CA ALA A 58 5.99 -9.62 0.09
C ALA A 58 4.61 -9.12 -0.39
N TYR A 59 3.65 -9.12 0.53
CA TYR A 59 2.34 -8.50 0.37
C TYR A 59 2.28 -7.26 1.25
N ILE A 60 2.21 -6.08 0.64
CA ILE A 60 2.13 -4.82 1.38
C ILE A 60 0.74 -4.25 1.19
N ALA A 61 0.03 -4.00 2.29
CA ALA A 61 -1.27 -3.34 2.26
C ALA A 61 -1.14 -1.88 2.69
N VAL A 62 -1.84 -1.00 1.99
CA VAL A 62 -1.98 0.41 2.32
C VAL A 62 -3.46 0.74 2.45
N ALA A 63 -3.82 1.57 3.42
CA ALA A 63 -5.17 2.06 3.61
C ALA A 63 -5.20 3.56 3.97
N SER A 64 -6.21 4.28 3.49
CA SER A 64 -6.45 5.70 3.80
C SER A 64 -7.94 6.01 3.88
N VAL A 65 -8.29 7.02 4.67
CA VAL A 65 -9.64 7.60 4.72
C VAL A 65 -9.63 8.96 4.03
N THR A 66 -10.64 9.25 3.20
CA THR A 66 -10.77 10.51 2.47
C THR A 66 -12.20 11.03 2.45
N SER A 67 -12.41 12.28 2.02
CA SER A 67 -13.73 12.94 2.01
C SER A 67 -14.47 12.81 0.68
N SER A 68 -13.80 12.31 -0.36
CA SER A 68 -14.39 12.06 -1.67
C SER A 68 -13.70 10.90 -2.40
N ALA A 69 -14.44 10.21 -3.28
CA ALA A 69 -13.85 9.16 -4.13
C ALA A 69 -12.68 9.68 -4.97
N LYS A 70 -12.71 10.94 -5.40
CA LYS A 70 -11.61 11.56 -6.15
C LYS A 70 -10.34 11.69 -5.31
N GLU A 71 -10.48 12.06 -4.04
CA GLU A 71 -9.33 12.11 -3.12
C GLU A 71 -8.79 10.71 -2.81
N ALA A 72 -9.67 9.72 -2.68
CA ALA A 72 -9.29 8.32 -2.52
C ALA A 72 -8.44 7.84 -3.71
N GLU A 73 -8.94 8.02 -4.93
CA GLU A 73 -8.23 7.67 -6.17
C GLU A 73 -6.88 8.39 -6.29
N ALA A 74 -6.86 9.71 -6.03
CA ALA A 74 -5.61 10.48 -6.07
C ALA A 74 -4.59 10.02 -5.01
N MET A 75 -5.06 9.52 -3.86
CA MET A 75 -4.20 8.91 -2.85
C MET A 75 -3.61 7.58 -3.35
N LEU A 76 -4.42 6.71 -3.97
CA LEU A 76 -3.95 5.45 -4.55
C LEU A 76 -2.92 5.69 -5.66
N ASP A 77 -3.18 6.65 -6.55
CA ASP A 77 -2.23 7.07 -7.59
C ASP A 77 -0.90 7.57 -6.99
N ALA A 78 -0.97 8.26 -5.85
CA ALA A 78 0.21 8.71 -5.13
C ALA A 78 1.01 7.54 -4.53
N VAL A 79 0.33 6.55 -3.96
CA VAL A 79 0.95 5.33 -3.44
C VAL A 79 1.68 4.59 -4.56
N GLU A 80 0.99 4.26 -5.66
CA GLU A 80 1.59 3.53 -6.79
C GLU A 80 2.80 4.27 -7.34
N ARG A 81 2.69 5.59 -7.56
CA ARG A 81 3.81 6.42 -8.04
C ARG A 81 5.02 6.33 -7.11
N HIS A 82 4.82 6.41 -5.79
CA HIS A 82 5.93 6.33 -4.84
C HIS A 82 6.56 4.94 -4.78
N VAL A 83 5.76 3.88 -4.93
CA VAL A 83 6.24 2.48 -4.98
C VAL A 83 7.06 2.25 -6.25
N LEU A 84 6.54 2.61 -7.42
CA LEU A 84 7.22 2.45 -8.71
C LEU A 84 8.54 3.24 -8.77
N LEU A 85 8.57 4.45 -8.21
CA LEU A 85 9.82 5.23 -8.10
C LEU A 85 10.85 4.58 -7.16
N ALA A 86 10.39 3.85 -6.14
CA ALA A 86 11.25 3.14 -5.21
C ALA A 86 11.76 1.82 -5.79
N GLU A 87 10.98 1.14 -6.62
CA GLU A 87 11.34 -0.13 -7.29
C GLU A 87 12.73 -0.05 -7.94
N ALA A 88 12.99 1.01 -8.71
CA ALA A 88 14.26 1.25 -9.39
C ALA A 88 15.50 1.37 -8.46
N LYS A 89 15.30 1.50 -7.14
CA LYS A 89 16.36 1.77 -6.15
C LYS A 89 16.40 0.80 -4.97
N ASN A 90 15.31 0.09 -4.70
CA ASN A 90 15.10 -0.61 -3.42
C ASN A 90 15.15 -2.14 -3.52
N GLY A 91 15.54 -2.70 -4.67
CA GLY A 91 15.82 -4.14 -4.81
C GLY A 91 14.58 -5.03 -4.72
N PHE A 92 13.40 -4.47 -5.01
CA PHE A 92 12.17 -5.21 -5.20
C PHE A 92 11.62 -4.92 -6.60
N GLU A 93 10.71 -5.77 -7.05
CA GLU A 93 9.94 -5.62 -8.28
C GLU A 93 8.45 -5.67 -7.94
N VAL A 94 7.65 -4.83 -8.58
CA VAL A 94 6.19 -4.86 -8.41
C VAL A 94 5.60 -5.92 -9.33
N ILE A 95 4.87 -6.89 -8.76
CA ILE A 95 4.12 -7.88 -9.53
C ILE A 95 2.73 -7.36 -9.89
N SER A 96 2.02 -6.84 -8.89
CA SER A 96 0.64 -6.40 -9.06
C SER A 96 0.24 -5.36 -8.03
N PHE A 97 -0.76 -4.56 -8.42
CA PHE A 97 -1.56 -3.72 -7.55
C PHE A 97 -3.01 -4.19 -7.65
N ASP A 98 -3.62 -4.44 -6.50
CA ASP A 98 -5.05 -4.65 -6.35
C ASP A 98 -5.59 -3.52 -5.49
N ARG A 99 -6.51 -2.71 -6.03
CA ARG A 99 -6.89 -1.43 -5.46
C ARG A 99 -8.41 -1.30 -5.39
N GLU A 100 -8.88 -0.67 -4.32
CA GLU A 100 -10.30 -0.55 -4.06
C GLU A 100 -10.63 0.80 -3.39
N VAL A 101 -11.77 1.37 -3.78
CA VAL A 101 -12.33 2.58 -3.19
C VAL A 101 -13.78 2.32 -2.81
N GLU A 102 -14.07 2.39 -1.52
CA GLU A 102 -15.41 2.14 -0.99
C GLU A 102 -15.98 3.37 -0.29
N CYS A 103 -17.28 3.61 -0.45
CA CYS A 103 -17.99 4.59 0.38
C CYS A 103 -18.41 3.92 1.69
N TYR A 104 -17.87 4.40 2.80
CA TYR A 104 -18.23 3.93 4.14
C TYR A 104 -19.74 4.11 4.37
N GLY A 105 -20.37 3.06 4.91
CA GLY A 105 -21.82 2.99 5.12
C GLY A 105 -22.62 2.39 3.96
N GLN A 106 -21.97 2.02 2.84
CA GLN A 106 -22.56 1.20 1.78
C GLN A 106 -21.96 -0.21 1.70
N VAL A 107 -21.15 -0.62 2.68
CA VAL A 107 -20.56 -1.95 2.76
C VAL A 107 -21.67 -2.93 3.19
N GLU A 108 -22.15 -3.74 2.26
CA GLU A 108 -22.99 -4.90 2.58
C GLU A 108 -22.07 -6.02 3.08
N SER A 109 -22.24 -6.40 4.36
CA SER A 109 -21.53 -7.52 4.99
C SER A 109 -21.99 -8.89 4.48
#